data_AF-A0A935WUQ2-F1
#
_entry.id   AF-A0A935WUQ2-F1
#
_cell.length_a   1.000
_cell.length_b   1.000
_cell.length_c   1.000
_cell.angle_alpha   90.00
_cell.angle_beta   90.00
_cell.angle_gamma   90.00
#
_symmetry.space_group_name_H-M   'P 1'
#
loop_
_entity.id
_entity.type
_entity.pdbx_description
1 polymer ?
#
loop_
_entity_poly.entity_id
_entity_poly.type
_entity_poly.pdbx_seq_one_letter_code
_entity_poly.pdbx_strand_id
1 'polypeptide(L)'
;MPDPLVPIKKEEPTETLPAIVEPLMALHLLITQDTEQNRRWNDRIEAIRQASAVEAAPDPPSKRLLASRAAWDEMRTTGQLGATLSIGLGAAWMAWLVPLYAIGHGFGWLAALTYLLPVPLATRVARTLWERASLAGMRDLGQRPTLRQRLATLVRGTVRSFGAGFGFGFTLTFLQGLISGFMTPEPTLIGELIADTAFAAAAGMVSGTLSTIMAPLVSRAAPELPAPTHTPKALPTGDL
;
A
#
# COMPACT_ATOMS: atom_id res chain seq x y z
N MET A 1 20.24 -8.09 51.52
CA MET A 1 18.88 -8.39 51.05
C MET A 1 18.79 -7.93 49.61
N PRO A 2 18.62 -8.81 48.62
CA PRO A 2 18.40 -8.39 47.25
C PRO A 2 16.95 -7.94 47.06
N ASP A 3 16.75 -6.79 46.41
CA ASP A 3 15.45 -6.25 46.05
C ASP A 3 14.65 -7.23 45.16
N PRO A 4 13.33 -7.36 45.35
CA PRO A 4 12.52 -8.18 44.48
C PRO A 4 12.44 -7.55 43.08
N LEU A 5 12.79 -8.35 42.08
CA LEU A 5 12.63 -8.06 40.65
C LEU A 5 11.19 -7.58 40.39
N VAL A 6 11.04 -6.28 40.12
CA VAL A 6 9.80 -5.71 39.60
C VAL A 6 9.49 -6.44 38.29
N PRO A 7 8.35 -7.14 38.18
CA PRO A 7 7.97 -7.73 36.91
C PRO A 7 7.76 -6.60 35.92
N ILE A 8 8.62 -6.53 34.90
CA ILE A 8 8.42 -5.66 33.74
C ILE A 8 7.09 -6.09 33.14
N LYS A 9 6.06 -5.28 33.39
CA LYS A 9 4.76 -5.41 32.75
C LYS A 9 5.06 -5.40 31.25
N LYS A 10 4.87 -6.54 30.57
CA LYS A 10 4.88 -6.57 29.11
C LYS A 10 3.76 -5.64 28.67
N GLU A 11 4.10 -4.42 28.29
CA GLU A 11 3.20 -3.56 27.55
C GLU A 11 2.82 -4.35 26.29
N GLU A 12 1.56 -4.76 26.24
CA GLU A 12 0.96 -5.26 25.00
C GLU A 12 1.12 -4.16 23.95
N PRO A 13 1.80 -4.41 22.82
CA PRO A 13 2.01 -3.38 21.82
C PRO A 13 0.75 -3.26 20.97
N THR A 14 -0.34 -2.76 21.56
CA THR A 14 -1.63 -2.53 20.89
C THR A 14 -1.87 -1.04 20.64
N GLU A 15 -0.81 -0.24 20.54
CA GLU A 15 -0.93 1.17 20.19
C GLU A 15 -0.81 1.35 18.67
N THR A 16 -1.95 1.63 18.04
CA THR A 16 -1.96 2.08 16.65
C THR A 16 -1.17 3.38 16.53
N LEU A 17 -0.27 3.45 15.55
CA LEU A 17 0.57 4.62 15.32
C LEU A 17 -0.29 5.86 15.04
N PRO A 18 -0.12 6.97 15.81
CA PRO A 18 -0.82 8.21 15.52
C PRO A 18 -0.44 8.74 14.13
N ALA A 19 -1.43 9.26 13.39
CA ALA A 19 -1.24 9.78 12.03
C ALA A 19 -0.24 10.95 11.94
N ILE A 20 0.09 11.58 13.07
CA ILE A 20 0.97 12.75 13.18
C ILE A 20 2.46 12.35 13.24
N VAL A 21 2.78 11.08 13.53
CA VAL A 21 4.16 10.63 13.76
C VAL A 21 5.03 10.78 12.50
N GLU A 22 4.54 10.37 11.34
CA GLU A 22 5.31 10.45 10.08
C GLU A 22 5.66 11.90 9.67
N PRO A 23 4.71 12.87 9.69
CA PRO A 23 5.04 14.28 9.46
C PRO A 23 6.10 14.85 10.41
N LEU A 24 6.03 14.52 11.71
CA LEU A 24 6.98 15.01 12.70
C LEU A 24 8.39 14.44 12.46
N MET A 25 8.48 13.17 12.07
CA MET A 25 9.75 12.56 11.70
C MET A 25 10.37 13.21 10.46
N ALA A 26 9.55 13.49 9.44
CA ALA A 26 10.03 14.17 8.23
C ALA A 26 10.53 15.59 8.54
N LEU A 27 9.81 16.32 9.41
CA LEU A 27 10.23 17.64 9.87
C LEU A 27 11.53 17.58 10.68
N HIS A 28 11.65 16.60 11.58
CA HIS A 28 12.88 16.37 12.34
C HIS A 28 14.06 16.06 11.43
N LEU A 29 13.89 15.19 10.42
CA LEU A 29 14.93 14.90 9.44
C LEU A 29 15.33 16.15 8.65
N LEU A 30 14.37 16.98 8.25
CA LEU A 30 14.64 18.24 7.54
C LEU A 30 15.50 19.19 8.38
N ILE A 31 15.21 19.29 9.68
CA ILE A 31 15.88 20.22 10.60
C ILE A 31 17.25 19.69 11.04
N THR A 32 17.32 18.42 11.42
CA THR A 32 18.52 17.84 12.06
C THR A 32 19.45 17.11 11.08
N GLN A 33 18.94 16.73 9.91
CA GLN A 33 19.63 15.87 8.94
C GLN A 33 20.12 14.53 9.52
N ASP A 34 19.65 14.12 10.70
CA ASP A 34 20.03 12.86 11.35
C ASP A 34 19.33 11.68 10.67
N THR A 35 20.03 11.12 9.68
CA THR A 35 19.56 9.99 8.89
C THR A 35 19.57 8.68 9.67
N GLU A 36 20.44 8.52 10.67
CA GLU A 36 20.48 7.34 11.51
C GLU A 36 19.28 7.27 12.44
N GLN A 37 18.94 8.39 13.10
CA GLN A 37 17.77 8.48 13.96
C GLN A 37 16.49 8.23 13.17
N ASN A 38 16.37 8.83 11.99
CA ASN A 38 15.23 8.59 11.11
C ASN A 38 15.13 7.11 10.69
N ARG A 39 16.26 6.44 10.41
CA ARG A 39 16.26 5.00 10.11
C ARG A 39 15.75 4.18 11.30
N ARG A 40 16.25 4.42 12.52
CA ARG A 40 15.81 3.72 13.73
C ARG A 40 14.32 3.91 14.02
N TRP A 41 13.80 5.12 13.79
CA TRP A 41 12.37 5.39 13.93
C TRP A 41 11.55 4.66 12.88
N ASN A 42 11.96 4.68 11.61
CA ASN A 42 11.28 3.96 10.55
C ASN A 42 11.26 2.45 10.83
N ASP A 43 12.35 1.88 11.32
CA ASP A 43 12.42 0.47 11.70
C ASP A 43 11.41 0.12 12.81
N ARG A 44 11.29 0.99 13.83
CA ARG A 44 10.30 0.82 14.92
C ARG A 44 8.87 0.93 14.42
N ILE A 45 8.58 1.96 13.61
CA ILE A 45 7.26 2.16 13.01
C ILE A 45 6.86 0.95 12.18
N GLU A 46 7.79 0.45 11.38
CA GLU A 46 7.53 -0.68 10.51
C GLU A 46 7.32 -1.97 11.31
N ALA A 47 8.03 -2.14 12.44
CA ALA A 47 7.77 -3.26 13.37
C ALA A 47 6.37 -3.18 14.00
N ILE A 48 5.91 -2.01 14.43
CA ILE A 48 4.55 -1.81 14.97
C ILE A 48 3.52 -2.11 13.88
N ARG A 49 3.71 -1.58 12.67
CA ARG A 49 2.83 -1.85 11.52
C ARG A 49 2.74 -3.33 11.19
N GLN A 50 3.87 -4.02 11.22
CA GLN A 50 3.93 -5.45 10.99
C GLN A 50 3.14 -6.21 12.08
N ALA A 51 3.35 -5.88 13.36
CA ALA A 51 2.63 -6.49 14.47
C ALA A 51 1.11 -6.27 14.35
N SER A 52 0.67 -5.03 14.14
CA SER A 52 -0.75 -4.71 13.93
C SER A 52 -1.36 -5.43 12.73
N ALA A 53 -0.60 -5.60 11.64
CA ALA A 53 -1.05 -6.33 10.46
C ALA A 53 -1.20 -7.83 10.73
N VAL A 54 -0.30 -8.43 11.51
CA VAL A 54 -0.40 -9.84 11.93
C VAL A 54 -1.62 -10.07 12.80
N GLU A 55 -1.90 -9.15 13.73
CA GLU A 55 -3.08 -9.25 14.61
C GLU A 55 -4.38 -9.10 13.83
N ALA A 56 -4.45 -8.12 12.94
CA ALA A 56 -5.64 -7.82 12.14
C ALA A 56 -5.94 -8.84 11.03
N ALA A 57 -4.96 -9.66 10.62
CA ALA A 57 -5.17 -10.63 9.56
C ALA A 57 -6.18 -11.72 10.00
N PRO A 58 -7.22 -12.03 9.19
CA PRO A 58 -8.25 -12.97 9.59
C PRO A 58 -7.80 -14.44 9.47
N ASP A 59 -6.94 -14.75 8.50
CA ASP A 59 -6.60 -16.12 8.15
C ASP A 59 -5.17 -16.55 8.58
N PRO A 60 -4.98 -17.80 9.06
CA PRO A 60 -3.68 -18.32 9.47
C PRO A 60 -2.54 -18.23 8.44
N PRO A 61 -2.75 -18.48 7.13
CA PRO A 61 -1.67 -18.38 6.16
C PRO A 61 -1.20 -16.92 5.96
N SER A 62 -2.10 -15.95 5.93
CA SER A 62 -1.71 -14.53 5.88
C SER A 62 -0.98 -14.09 7.15
N LYS A 63 -1.40 -14.55 8.34
CA LYS A 63 -0.67 -14.30 9.59
C LYS A 63 0.78 -14.78 9.53
N ARG A 64 1.03 -15.99 9.02
CA ARG A 64 2.38 -16.54 8.88
C ARG A 64 3.25 -15.75 7.91
N LEU A 65 2.67 -15.30 6.79
CA LEU A 65 3.37 -14.45 5.82
C LEU A 65 3.72 -13.10 6.44
N LEU A 66 2.76 -12.44 7.08
CA LEU A 66 2.98 -11.12 7.70
C LEU A 66 3.94 -11.17 8.89
N ALA A 67 4.01 -12.30 9.60
CA ALA A 67 4.98 -12.51 10.67
C ALA A 67 6.42 -12.67 10.15
N SER A 68 6.60 -13.07 8.88
CA SER A 68 7.93 -13.13 8.25
C SER A 68 8.38 -11.74 7.81
N ARG A 69 9.53 -11.30 8.35
CA ARG A 69 10.10 -10.00 7.98
C ARG A 69 10.42 -9.91 6.48
N ALA A 70 10.95 -10.99 5.89
CA ALA A 70 11.27 -11.02 4.47
C ALA A 70 10.02 -10.86 3.59
N ALA A 71 8.92 -11.55 3.92
CA ALA A 71 7.68 -11.46 3.16
C ALA A 71 6.99 -10.09 3.37
N TRP A 72 7.09 -9.53 4.57
CA TRP A 72 6.66 -8.16 4.87
C TRP A 72 7.41 -7.14 4.02
N ASP A 73 8.75 -7.18 4.02
CA ASP A 73 9.57 -6.24 3.27
C ASP A 73 9.34 -6.36 1.76
N GLU A 74 9.14 -7.57 1.23
CA GLU A 74 8.80 -7.78 -0.20
C GLU A 74 7.41 -7.23 -0.56
N MET A 75 6.41 -7.43 0.30
CA MET A 75 5.08 -6.83 0.14
C MET A 75 5.19 -5.30 0.09
N ARG A 76 5.92 -4.71 1.03
CA ARG A 76 6.09 -3.25 1.14
C ARG A 76 6.87 -2.68 -0.04
N THR A 77 7.90 -3.38 -0.51
CA THR A 77 8.66 -3.01 -1.71
C THR A 77 7.75 -3.04 -2.95
N THR A 78 6.93 -4.08 -3.11
CA THR A 78 5.95 -4.15 -4.20
C THR A 78 4.94 -3.02 -4.12
N GLY A 79 4.46 -2.70 -2.92
CA GLY A 79 3.61 -1.55 -2.61
C GLY A 79 4.21 -0.23 -3.07
N GLN A 80 5.49 0.01 -2.73
CA GLN A 80 6.22 1.22 -3.11
C GLN A 80 6.45 1.29 -4.62
N LEU A 81 6.92 0.21 -5.25
CA LEU A 81 7.13 0.19 -6.71
C LEU A 81 5.84 0.42 -7.47
N GLY A 82 4.75 -0.23 -7.05
CA GLY A 82 3.42 -0.03 -7.63
C GLY A 82 2.93 1.42 -7.45
N ALA A 83 3.12 1.99 -6.26
CA ALA A 83 2.78 3.39 -6.01
C ALA A 83 3.61 4.37 -6.84
N THR A 84 4.91 4.11 -7.03
CA THR A 84 5.80 4.91 -7.88
C THR A 84 5.38 4.83 -9.34
N LEU A 85 5.06 3.63 -9.84
CA LEU A 85 4.50 3.45 -11.19
C LEU A 85 3.22 4.27 -11.35
N SER A 86 2.31 4.17 -10.39
CA SER A 86 1.07 4.93 -10.37
C SER A 86 1.32 6.44 -10.38
N ILE A 87 2.25 6.96 -9.56
CA ILE A 87 2.64 8.37 -9.61
C ILE A 87 3.18 8.74 -10.99
N GLY A 88 4.03 7.91 -11.60
CA GLY A 88 4.57 8.18 -12.94
C GLY A 88 3.47 8.28 -13.99
N LEU A 89 2.49 7.37 -13.96
CA LEU A 89 1.31 7.42 -14.83
C LEU A 89 0.44 8.66 -14.55
N GLY A 90 0.21 8.97 -13.27
CA GLY A 90 -0.52 10.16 -12.84
C GLY A 90 0.19 11.45 -13.22
N ALA A 91 1.51 11.50 -13.17
CA ALA A 91 2.31 12.67 -13.57
C ALA A 91 2.18 12.95 -15.07
N ALA A 92 2.19 11.91 -15.91
CA ALA A 92 1.94 12.05 -17.34
C ALA A 92 0.53 12.62 -17.61
N TRP A 93 -0.46 12.14 -16.87
CA TRP A 93 -1.84 12.64 -16.94
C TRP A 93 -1.96 14.10 -16.47
N MET A 94 -1.31 14.44 -15.36
CA MET A 94 -1.31 15.78 -14.77
C MET A 94 -0.56 16.81 -15.61
N ALA A 95 0.51 16.39 -16.29
CA ALA A 95 1.25 17.25 -17.22
C ALA A 95 0.36 17.76 -18.36
N TRP A 96 -0.69 17.02 -18.73
CA TRP A 96 -1.65 17.43 -19.75
C TRP A 96 -2.86 18.16 -19.16
N LEU A 97 -3.45 17.64 -18.08
CA LEU A 97 -4.67 18.20 -17.50
C LEU A 97 -4.47 19.58 -16.86
N VAL A 98 -3.41 19.76 -16.09
CA VAL A 98 -3.19 21.00 -15.32
C VAL A 98 -3.05 22.21 -16.26
N PRO A 99 -2.25 22.16 -17.35
CA PRO A 99 -2.18 23.27 -18.30
C PRO A 99 -3.50 23.52 -19.04
N LEU A 100 -4.19 22.47 -19.50
CA LEU A 100 -5.46 22.63 -20.21
C LEU A 100 -6.54 23.25 -19.34
N TYR A 101 -6.63 22.85 -18.07
CA TYR A 101 -7.59 23.41 -17.14
C TYR A 101 -7.31 24.90 -16.86
N ALA A 102 -6.03 25.25 -16.66
CA ALA A 102 -5.61 26.64 -16.46
C ALA A 102 -5.95 27.53 -17.68
N ILE A 103 -5.72 27.04 -18.89
CA ILE A 103 -6.08 27.75 -20.14
C ILE A 103 -7.60 27.85 -20.30
N GLY A 104 -8.31 26.74 -20.12
CA GLY A 104 -9.75 26.65 -20.38
C GLY A 104 -10.61 27.50 -19.46
N HIS A 105 -10.20 27.69 -18.20
CA HIS A 105 -10.96 28.45 -17.21
C HIS A 105 -10.37 29.84 -16.93
N GLY A 106 -9.28 30.22 -17.61
CA GLY A 106 -8.58 31.48 -17.35
C GLY A 106 -8.02 31.60 -15.92
N PHE A 107 -7.91 30.47 -15.20
CA PHE A 107 -7.41 30.46 -13.84
C PHE A 107 -5.89 30.62 -13.82
N GLY A 108 -5.40 31.35 -12.82
CA GLY A 108 -3.97 31.38 -12.52
C GLY A 108 -3.45 29.98 -12.20
N TRP A 109 -2.22 29.68 -12.61
CA TRP A 109 -1.56 28.38 -12.39
C TRP A 109 -1.62 27.89 -10.92
N LEU A 110 -1.70 28.81 -9.95
CA LEU A 110 -1.85 28.52 -8.53
C LEU A 110 -3.16 27.79 -8.20
N ALA A 111 -4.29 28.17 -8.81
CA ALA A 111 -5.55 27.48 -8.59
C ALA A 111 -5.52 26.07 -9.18
N ALA A 112 -4.80 25.88 -10.29
CA ALA A 112 -4.59 24.58 -10.91
C ALA A 112 -3.74 23.62 -10.05
N LEU A 113 -2.95 24.13 -9.09
CA LEU A 113 -2.22 23.29 -8.13
C LEU A 113 -3.15 22.50 -7.20
N THR A 114 -4.40 22.93 -7.03
CA THR A 114 -5.37 22.19 -6.19
C THR A 114 -5.64 20.79 -6.74
N TYR A 115 -5.49 20.56 -8.04
CA TYR A 115 -5.56 19.25 -8.68
C TYR A 115 -4.42 18.29 -8.28
N LEU A 116 -3.36 18.80 -7.61
CA LEU A 116 -2.32 17.98 -7.01
C LEU A 116 -2.71 17.45 -5.62
N LEU A 117 -3.69 18.06 -4.93
CA LEU A 117 -4.12 17.63 -3.59
C LEU A 117 -4.62 16.18 -3.54
N PRO A 118 -5.30 15.65 -4.57
CA PRO A 118 -5.67 14.24 -4.61
C PRO A 118 -4.50 13.25 -4.74
N VAL A 119 -3.33 13.69 -5.22
CA VAL A 119 -2.20 12.80 -5.54
C VAL A 119 -1.75 12.00 -4.32
N PRO A 120 -1.45 12.60 -3.14
CA PRO A 120 -1.05 11.84 -1.96
C PRO A 120 -2.10 10.80 -1.51
N LEU A 121 -3.38 11.13 -1.62
CA LEU A 121 -4.46 10.22 -1.23
C LEU A 121 -4.58 9.04 -2.21
N ALA A 122 -4.59 9.32 -3.52
CA ALA A 122 -4.61 8.31 -4.57
C ALA A 122 -3.38 7.39 -4.47
N THR A 123 -2.19 7.93 -4.20
CA THR A 123 -0.96 7.15 -3.99
C THR A 123 -1.07 6.22 -2.77
N ARG A 124 -1.64 6.69 -1.65
CA ARG A 124 -1.87 5.84 -0.47
C ARG A 124 -2.83 4.68 -0.76
N VAL A 125 -3.90 4.96 -1.50
CA VAL A 125 -4.85 3.94 -1.96
C VAL A 125 -4.13 2.93 -2.85
N ALA A 126 -3.39 3.40 -3.85
CA ALA A 126 -2.63 2.56 -4.77
C ALA A 126 -1.66 1.65 -4.01
N ARG A 127 -0.82 2.22 -3.14
CA ARG A 127 0.15 1.48 -2.31
C ARG A 127 -0.54 0.37 -1.53
N THR A 128 -1.66 0.68 -0.88
CA THR A 128 -2.41 -0.31 -0.09
C THR A 128 -2.96 -1.43 -0.96
N LEU A 129 -3.46 -1.12 -2.16
CA LEU A 129 -3.95 -2.12 -3.11
C LEU A 129 -2.81 -3.01 -3.63
N TRP A 130 -1.65 -2.44 -3.93
CA TRP A 130 -0.45 -3.18 -4.35
C TRP A 130 0.09 -4.10 -3.26
N GLU A 131 0.13 -3.65 -2.00
CA GLU A 131 0.53 -4.47 -0.86
C GLU A 131 -0.43 -5.66 -0.67
N ARG A 132 -1.75 -5.42 -0.74
CA ARG A 132 -2.76 -6.49 -0.66
C ARG A 132 -2.65 -7.47 -1.84
N ALA A 133 -2.42 -6.97 -3.04
CA ALA A 133 -2.24 -7.77 -4.24
C ALA A 133 -1.02 -8.70 -4.10
N SER A 134 0.12 -8.16 -3.63
CA SER A 134 1.35 -8.90 -3.39
C SER A 134 1.17 -9.99 -2.32
N LEU A 135 0.56 -9.65 -1.19
CA LEU A 135 0.24 -10.62 -0.13
C LEU A 135 -0.62 -11.78 -0.65
N ALA A 136 -1.65 -11.47 -1.45
CA ALA A 136 -2.51 -12.49 -2.05
C ALA A 136 -1.75 -13.36 -3.07
N GLY A 137 -0.79 -12.80 -3.82
CA GLY A 137 0.07 -13.56 -4.72
C GLY A 137 1.00 -14.52 -3.99
N MET A 138 1.69 -14.04 -2.95
CA MET A 138 2.54 -14.85 -2.08
C MET A 138 1.76 -16.00 -1.43
N ARG A 139 0.52 -15.74 -1.00
CA ARG A 139 -0.38 -16.76 -0.43
C ARG A 139 -0.80 -17.81 -1.45
N ASP A 140 -1.15 -17.39 -2.67
CA ASP A 140 -1.65 -18.29 -3.72
C ASP A 140 -0.57 -19.19 -4.31
N LEU A 141 0.68 -18.72 -4.39
CA LEU A 141 1.78 -19.47 -4.99
C LEU A 141 2.36 -20.54 -4.03
N GLY A 142 2.46 -20.21 -2.74
CA GLY A 142 3.07 -21.10 -1.73
C GLY A 142 4.56 -21.39 -1.99
N GLN A 143 5.14 -22.33 -1.22
CA GLN A 143 6.59 -22.61 -1.25
C GLN A 143 7.05 -23.56 -2.37
N ARG A 144 6.17 -24.43 -2.88
CA ARG A 144 6.50 -25.41 -3.95
C ARG A 144 5.43 -25.44 -5.05
N PRO A 145 5.34 -24.38 -5.87
CA PRO A 145 4.30 -24.29 -6.88
C PRO A 145 4.60 -25.15 -8.11
N THR A 146 3.58 -25.89 -8.55
CA THR A 146 3.54 -26.54 -9.87
C THR A 146 3.46 -25.50 -10.99
N LEU A 147 3.84 -25.87 -12.22
CA LEU A 147 3.78 -24.97 -13.39
C LEU A 147 2.36 -24.43 -13.64
N ARG A 148 1.33 -25.27 -13.43
CA ARG A 148 -0.08 -24.87 -13.53
C ARG A 148 -0.45 -23.81 -12.49
N GLN A 149 0.02 -23.96 -11.25
CA GLN A 149 -0.19 -22.96 -10.20
C GLN A 149 0.54 -21.65 -10.52
N ARG A 150 1.76 -21.70 -11.07
CA ARG A 150 2.49 -20.50 -11.50
C ARG A 150 1.73 -19.70 -12.55
N LEU A 151 1.21 -20.39 -13.57
CA LEU A 151 0.41 -19.75 -14.63
C LEU A 151 -0.89 -19.18 -14.07
N ALA A 152 -1.61 -19.92 -13.21
CA ALA A 152 -2.84 -19.44 -12.59
C ALA A 152 -2.59 -18.21 -11.70
N THR A 153 -1.50 -18.19 -10.92
CA THR A 153 -1.14 -17.06 -10.07
C THR A 153 -0.65 -15.87 -10.89
N LEU A 154 -0.02 -16.08 -12.05
CA LEU A 154 0.31 -15.00 -12.97
C LEU A 154 -0.97 -14.33 -13.51
N VAL A 155 -1.95 -15.12 -13.96
CA VAL A 155 -3.25 -14.58 -14.43
C VAL A 155 -3.96 -13.81 -13.32
N ARG A 156 -4.00 -14.35 -12.10
CA ARG A 156 -4.54 -13.63 -10.93
C ARG A 156 -3.73 -12.38 -10.61
N GLY A 157 -2.41 -12.44 -10.76
CA GLY A 157 -1.48 -11.33 -10.60
C GLY A 157 -1.77 -10.21 -11.59
N THR A 158 -2.10 -10.53 -12.84
CA THR A 158 -2.56 -9.56 -13.85
C THR A 158 -3.84 -8.88 -13.42
N VAL A 159 -4.85 -9.63 -12.99
CA VAL A 159 -6.14 -9.06 -12.52
C VAL A 159 -5.95 -8.17 -11.28
N ARG A 160 -5.09 -8.59 -10.35
CA ARG A 160 -4.79 -7.79 -9.14
C ARG A 160 -4.00 -6.53 -9.44
N SER A 161 -3.02 -6.62 -10.35
CA SER A 161 -2.23 -5.48 -10.80
C SER A 161 -3.10 -4.48 -11.56
N PHE A 162 -4.02 -4.99 -12.38
CA PHE A 162 -5.05 -4.19 -13.01
C PHE A 162 -5.92 -3.49 -11.95
N GLY A 163 -6.44 -4.21 -10.96
CA GLY A 163 -7.28 -3.65 -9.91
C GLY A 163 -6.57 -2.57 -9.08
N ALA A 164 -5.28 -2.76 -8.76
CA ALA A 164 -4.48 -1.77 -8.05
C ALA A 164 -4.25 -0.50 -8.88
N GLY A 165 -3.90 -0.65 -10.16
CA GLY A 165 -3.77 0.47 -11.10
C GLY A 165 -5.09 1.19 -11.37
N PHE A 166 -6.19 0.44 -11.49
CA PHE A 166 -7.53 0.97 -11.63
C PHE A 166 -7.91 1.81 -10.43
N GLY A 167 -7.71 1.29 -9.21
CA GLY A 167 -8.00 2.02 -7.98
C GLY A 167 -7.27 3.35 -7.91
N PHE A 168 -5.99 3.39 -8.31
CA PHE A 168 -5.25 4.65 -8.42
C PHE A 168 -5.90 5.64 -9.40
N GLY A 169 -6.07 5.25 -10.66
CA GLY A 169 -6.54 6.15 -11.72
C GLY A 169 -7.97 6.64 -11.47
N PHE A 170 -8.81 5.76 -10.94
CA PHE A 170 -10.17 6.08 -10.52
C PHE A 170 -10.15 7.08 -9.36
N THR A 171 -9.46 6.78 -8.26
CA THR A 171 -9.43 7.66 -7.09
C THR A 171 -8.85 9.04 -7.43
N LEU A 172 -7.76 9.09 -8.20
CA LEU A 172 -7.14 10.36 -8.60
C LEU A 172 -8.14 11.25 -9.35
N THR A 173 -8.72 10.72 -10.43
CA THR A 173 -9.57 11.49 -11.34
C THR A 173 -10.93 11.81 -10.71
N PHE A 174 -11.49 10.89 -9.93
CA PHE A 174 -12.74 11.13 -9.21
C PHE A 174 -12.60 12.29 -8.22
N LEU A 175 -11.53 12.31 -7.43
CA LEU A 175 -11.26 13.40 -6.51
C LEU A 175 -10.98 14.73 -7.23
N GLN A 176 -10.35 14.67 -8.40
CA GLN A 176 -10.14 15.85 -9.26
C GLN A 176 -11.45 16.39 -9.83
N GLY A 177 -12.37 15.51 -10.24
CA GLY A 177 -13.73 15.86 -10.64
C GLY A 177 -14.47 16.58 -9.52
N LEU A 178 -14.42 16.04 -8.29
CA LEU A 178 -15.00 16.69 -7.12
C LEU A 178 -14.43 18.09 -6.87
N ILE A 179 -13.11 18.27 -6.98
CA ILE A 179 -12.47 19.59 -6.85
C ILE A 179 -12.98 20.54 -7.96
N SER A 180 -13.10 20.04 -9.19
CA SER A 180 -13.64 20.80 -10.31
C SER A 180 -15.07 21.27 -10.04
N GLY A 181 -15.97 20.38 -9.59
CA GLY A 181 -17.35 20.75 -9.25
C GLY A 181 -17.45 21.79 -8.13
N PHE A 182 -16.52 21.80 -7.17
CA PHE A 182 -16.44 22.87 -6.17
C PHE A 182 -15.97 24.22 -6.75
N MET A 183 -15.11 24.22 -7.76
CA MET A 183 -14.56 25.44 -8.37
C MET A 183 -15.44 26.02 -9.47
N THR A 184 -16.19 25.19 -10.18
CA THR A 184 -17.03 25.56 -11.32
C THR A 184 -18.39 24.84 -11.24
N PRO A 185 -19.31 25.28 -10.36
CA PRO A 185 -20.57 24.60 -10.17
C PRO A 185 -21.51 24.77 -11.38
N GLU A 186 -21.79 23.72 -12.14
CA GLU A 186 -22.92 23.70 -13.07
C GLU A 186 -24.25 23.38 -12.34
N PRO A 187 -25.43 23.64 -12.95
CA PRO A 187 -26.70 23.59 -12.24
C PRO A 187 -27.17 22.19 -11.80
N THR A 188 -26.51 21.10 -12.20
CA THR A 188 -26.95 19.73 -11.91
C THR A 188 -25.85 18.85 -11.31
N LEU A 189 -25.73 18.90 -9.98
CA LEU A 189 -24.78 18.12 -9.17
C LEU A 189 -24.79 16.60 -9.43
N ILE A 190 -25.94 16.01 -9.83
CA ILE A 190 -26.05 14.59 -10.17
C ILE A 190 -25.44 14.29 -11.55
N GLY A 191 -25.60 15.19 -12.53
CA GLY A 191 -25.09 15.01 -13.89
C GLY A 191 -23.56 15.08 -13.93
N GLU A 192 -22.98 16.03 -13.21
CA GLU A 192 -21.52 16.16 -13.03
C GLU A 192 -20.93 14.92 -12.37
N LEU A 193 -21.55 14.41 -11.31
CA LEU A 193 -21.05 13.22 -10.61
C LEU A 193 -21.02 11.98 -11.52
N ILE A 194 -22.02 11.81 -12.40
CA ILE A 194 -22.06 10.72 -13.39
C ILE A 194 -20.93 10.88 -14.41
N ALA A 195 -20.74 12.10 -14.94
CA ALA A 195 -19.68 12.40 -15.90
C ALA A 195 -18.30 12.17 -15.29
N ASP A 196 -18.04 12.69 -14.09
CA ASP A 196 -16.79 12.54 -13.36
C ASP A 196 -16.50 11.07 -13.03
N THR A 197 -17.52 10.30 -12.66
CA THR A 197 -17.38 8.87 -12.44
C THR A 197 -17.02 8.13 -13.74
N ALA A 198 -17.58 8.53 -14.88
CA ALA A 198 -17.25 7.93 -16.17
C ALA A 198 -15.82 8.26 -16.60
N PHE A 199 -15.38 9.50 -16.45
CA PHE A 199 -13.99 9.89 -16.71
C PHE A 199 -13.01 9.22 -15.75
N ALA A 200 -13.38 9.10 -14.47
CA ALA A 200 -12.59 8.38 -13.48
C ALA A 200 -12.49 6.87 -13.80
N ALA A 201 -13.57 6.25 -14.26
CA ALA A 201 -13.55 4.88 -14.72
C ALA A 201 -12.63 4.70 -15.93
N ALA A 202 -12.66 5.61 -16.91
CA ALA A 202 -11.76 5.57 -18.06
C ALA A 202 -10.29 5.71 -17.65
N ALA A 203 -9.97 6.68 -16.78
CA ALA A 203 -8.63 6.85 -16.23
C ALA A 203 -8.17 5.64 -15.42
N GLY A 204 -9.08 5.04 -14.65
CA GLY A 204 -8.88 3.77 -13.95
C GLY A 204 -8.56 2.63 -14.93
N MET A 205 -9.33 2.48 -16.00
CA MET A 205 -9.11 1.44 -17.01
C MET A 205 -7.74 1.57 -17.69
N VAL A 206 -7.33 2.79 -18.06
CA VAL A 206 -6.02 3.06 -18.65
C VAL A 206 -4.91 2.75 -17.66
N SER A 207 -5.01 3.26 -16.44
CA SER A 207 -4.02 3.04 -15.38
C SER A 207 -3.91 1.56 -15.01
N GLY A 208 -5.04 0.85 -14.91
CA GLY A 208 -5.11 -0.58 -14.65
C GLY A 208 -4.45 -1.39 -15.75
N THR A 209 -4.74 -1.09 -17.01
CA THR A 209 -4.14 -1.78 -18.16
C THR A 209 -2.62 -1.65 -18.15
N LEU A 210 -2.09 -0.43 -17.97
CA LEU A 210 -0.65 -0.20 -17.91
C LEU A 210 0.00 -0.86 -16.69
N SER A 211 -0.72 -0.92 -15.58
CA SER A 211 -0.25 -1.55 -14.34
C SER A 211 -0.10 -3.07 -14.44
N THR A 212 -0.69 -3.73 -15.45
CA THR A 212 -0.51 -5.17 -15.67
C THR A 212 0.95 -5.58 -15.88
N ILE A 213 1.84 -4.66 -16.28
CA ILE A 213 3.28 -4.92 -16.39
C ILE A 213 3.91 -5.36 -15.06
N MET A 214 3.30 -4.99 -13.92
CA MET A 214 3.75 -5.35 -12.57
C MET A 214 3.24 -6.73 -12.13
N ALA A 215 2.43 -7.41 -12.95
CA ALA A 215 1.90 -8.74 -12.64
C ALA A 215 2.96 -9.75 -12.18
N PRO A 216 4.17 -9.82 -12.79
CA PRO A 216 5.21 -10.74 -12.34
C PRO A 216 5.70 -10.46 -10.90
N LEU A 217 5.70 -9.20 -10.46
CA LEU A 217 6.10 -8.80 -9.11
C LEU A 217 5.01 -9.16 -8.09
N VAL A 218 3.75 -8.98 -8.46
CA VAL A 218 2.59 -9.35 -7.64
C VAL A 218 2.44 -10.87 -7.53
N SER A 219 2.87 -11.63 -8.53
CA SER A 219 2.74 -13.10 -8.57
C SER A 219 3.95 -13.86 -8.02
N ARG A 220 4.82 -13.21 -7.23
CA ARG A 220 6.02 -13.85 -6.68
C ARG A 220 5.70 -14.83 -5.55
N ALA A 221 6.60 -15.80 -5.38
CA ALA A 221 6.56 -16.73 -4.25
C ALA A 221 6.86 -15.97 -2.97
N ALA A 222 6.29 -16.40 -1.85
CA ALA A 222 6.77 -15.95 -0.56
C ALA A 222 8.24 -16.39 -0.38
N PRO A 223 9.12 -15.54 0.17
CA PRO A 223 10.46 -15.96 0.57
C PRO A 223 10.37 -17.09 1.59
N GLU A 224 11.37 -17.98 1.62
CA GLU A 224 11.35 -19.19 2.46
C GLU A 224 11.01 -18.83 3.91
N LEU A 225 9.88 -19.36 4.39
CA LEU A 225 9.48 -19.19 5.78
C LEU A 225 10.31 -20.17 6.61
N PRO A 226 10.91 -19.75 7.73
CA PRO A 226 11.57 -20.68 8.62
C PRO A 226 10.57 -21.78 9.01
N ALA A 227 11.02 -23.03 8.97
CA ALA A 227 10.17 -24.17 9.30
C ALA A 227 9.52 -23.96 10.68
N PRO A 228 8.24 -24.33 10.86
CA PRO A 228 7.57 -24.14 12.15
C PRO A 228 8.35 -24.89 13.24
N THR A 229 8.89 -24.15 14.20
CA THR A 229 9.63 -24.65 15.38
C THR A 229 8.69 -25.28 16.42
N HIS A 230 7.78 -26.13 15.97
CA HIS A 230 6.96 -27.00 16.82
C HIS A 230 7.08 -28.44 16.32
N THR A 231 8.28 -29.00 16.42
CA THR A 231 8.37 -30.40 16.82
C THR A 231 8.06 -30.42 18.32
N PRO A 232 6.92 -30.99 18.77
CA PRO A 232 6.82 -31.34 20.18
C PRO A 232 8.01 -32.25 20.48
N LYS A 233 8.90 -31.84 21.39
CA LYS A 233 9.82 -32.79 22.02
C LYS A 233 8.93 -33.90 22.55
N ALA A 234 9.06 -35.09 21.99
CA ALA A 234 8.54 -36.28 22.64
C ALA A 234 9.08 -36.25 24.07
N LEU A 235 8.18 -36.18 25.04
CA LEU A 235 8.52 -36.41 26.44
C LEU A 235 9.26 -37.75 26.47
N PRO A 236 10.44 -37.83 27.12
CA PRO A 236 11.06 -39.12 27.33
C PRO A 236 10.04 -39.97 28.07
N THR A 237 9.59 -41.04 27.43
CA THR A 237 8.98 -42.17 28.11
C THR A 237 10.06 -42.74 29.02
N GLY A 238 10.13 -42.20 30.23
CA GLY A 238 10.86 -42.82 31.32
C GLY A 238 10.08 -44.06 31.71
N ASP A 239 10.68 -45.22 31.43
CA ASP A 239 10.26 -46.48 32.03
C ASP A 239 10.37 -46.35 33.56
N LEU A 240 9.25 -46.59 34.23
CA LEU A 240 9.17 -46.95 35.65
C LEU A 240 8.76 -48.41 35.75
#